data_AF-A0A817DIJ7-F1
#
_entry.id   AF-A0A817DIJ7-F1
#
_cell.length_a   1.000
_cell.length_b   1.000
_cell.length_c   1.000
_cell.angle_alpha   90.00
_cell.angle_beta   90.00
_cell.angle_gamma   90.00
#
_symmetry.space_group_name_H-M   'P 1'
#
loop_
_entity.id
_entity.type
_entity.pdbx_description
1 polymer ?
#
loop_
_entity_poly.entity_id
_entity_poly.type
_entity_poly.pdbx_seq_one_letter_code
_entity_poly.pdbx_strand_id
1 'polypeptide(L)' 'MARISGLDPAGPFFEGKTAPVRLDQSDAKFIDVIHSNTDIALGVGLGSDDPSGHVDFYVNGGKQQPGCPSV' A
#
# COMPACT_ATOMS: atom_id res chain seq x y z
N MET A 1 5.04 14.58 -12.47
CA MET A 1 3.58 14.35 -12.37
C MET A 1 3.01 15.20 -11.25
N ALA A 2 1.76 15.67 -11.33
CA ALA A 2 1.16 16.49 -10.26
C ALA A 2 0.72 15.65 -9.05
N ARG A 3 0.07 14.51 -9.29
CA ARG A 3 -0.39 13.60 -8.26
C ARG A 3 -0.35 12.15 -8.75
N ILE A 4 -0.04 11.21 -7.87
CA ILE A 4 -0.25 9.76 -8.04
C ILE A 4 -1.15 9.31 -6.89
N SER A 5 -2.11 8.42 -7.14
CA SER A 5 -2.88 7.77 -6.08
C SER A 5 -2.60 6.27 -6.11
N GLY A 6 -1.99 5.74 -5.05
CA GLY A 6 -1.69 4.32 -4.89
C GLY A 6 -2.89 3.59 -4.30
N LEU A 7 -3.50 2.66 -5.04
CA LEU A 7 -4.63 1.87 -4.54
C LEU A 7 -4.14 0.47 -4.23
N ASP A 8 -3.92 0.21 -2.95
CA ASP A 8 -3.39 -1.04 -2.39
C ASP A 8 -2.12 -1.52 -3.13
N PRO A 9 -1.00 -0.77 -3.06
CA PRO A 9 0.22 -1.12 -3.78
C PRO A 9 0.69 -2.52 -3.44
N ALA A 10 1.11 -3.30 -4.43
CA ALA A 10 1.50 -4.69 -4.22
C ALA A 10 2.64 -4.81 -3.20
N GLY A 11 2.49 -5.70 -2.22
CA GLY A 11 3.54 -6.10 -1.29
C GLY A 11 4.55 -7.05 -1.93
N PRO A 12 4.12 -8.17 -2.56
CA PRO A 12 5.03 -9.14 -3.16
C PRO A 12 6.00 -8.49 -4.14
N PHE A 13 7.30 -8.71 -3.94
CA PHE A 13 8.43 -8.15 -4.68
C PHE A 13 8.75 -6.66 -4.47
N PHE A 14 7.89 -5.88 -3.83
CA PHE A 14 8.07 -4.42 -3.66
C PHE A 14 8.26 -3.99 -2.20
N GLU A 15 7.68 -4.73 -1.25
CA GLU A 15 7.84 -4.46 0.18
C GLU A 15 9.30 -4.59 0.63
N GLY A 16 9.74 -3.65 1.46
CA GLY A 16 11.13 -3.51 1.91
C GLY A 16 12.13 -3.13 0.81
N LYS A 17 11.68 -2.90 -0.43
CA LYS A 17 12.57 -2.48 -1.52
C LYS A 17 12.86 -0.98 -1.45
N THR A 18 13.96 -0.59 -2.09
CA THR A 18 14.37 0.81 -2.19
C THR A 18 13.46 1.59 -3.14
N ALA A 19 13.41 2.91 -2.94
CA ALA A 19 12.58 3.83 -3.71
C ALA A 19 12.56 3.61 -5.23
N PRO A 20 13.68 3.30 -5.93
CA PRO A 20 13.65 3.10 -7.38
C PRO A 20 12.84 1.88 -7.87
N VAL A 21 12.48 0.97 -6.96
CA VAL A 21 11.82 -0.31 -7.30
C VAL A 21 10.33 -0.29 -6.97
N ARG A 22 9.88 0.61 -6.09
CA ARG A 22 8.51 0.67 -5.57
C ARG A 22 7.92 2.07 -5.74
N LEU A 23 6.64 2.24 -5.41
CA LEU A 23 6.05 3.57 -5.29
C LEU A 23 6.77 4.34 -4.18
N ASP A 24 7.20 5.56 -4.47
CA ASP A 24 7.90 6.42 -3.53
C ASP A 24 7.45 7.87 -3.66
N GLN A 25 7.52 8.62 -2.55
CA GLN A 25 7.16 10.05 -2.50
C GLN A 25 7.85 10.89 -3.57
N SER A 26 9.05 10.51 -4.04
CA SER A 26 9.77 11.23 -5.09
C SER A 26 9.15 11.12 -6.49
N ASP A 27 8.21 10.20 -6.73
CA ASP A 27 7.62 9.95 -8.05
C ASP A 27 6.63 11.05 -8.50
N ALA A 28 6.09 11.85 -7.58
CA ALA A 28 5.18 12.95 -7.89
C ALA A 28 5.21 14.07 -6.83
N LYS A 29 4.62 15.23 -7.15
CA LYS A 29 4.52 16.35 -6.18
C LYS A 29 3.63 16.04 -4.98
N PHE A 30 2.72 15.08 -5.13
CA PHE A 30 1.86 14.60 -4.07
C PHE A 30 1.43 13.17 -4.39
N ILE A 31 1.42 12.32 -3.37
CA ILE A 31 1.02 10.91 -3.49
C ILE A 31 0.14 10.60 -2.30
N ASP A 32 -1.05 10.09 -2.57
CA ASP A 32 -1.93 9.55 -1.56
C ASP A 32 -2.14 8.05 -1.78
N VAL A 33 -1.99 7.26 -0.73
CA VAL A 33 -2.03 5.80 -0.82
C VAL A 33 -3.15 5.28 0.06
N ILE A 34 -3.90 4.31 -0.44
CA ILE A 34 -4.91 3.57 0.31
C ILE A 34 -4.39 2.15 0.50
N HIS A 35 -4.15 1.76 1.73
CA HIS A 35 -3.80 0.41 2.15
C HIS A 35 -5.07 -0.28 2.64
N SER A 36 -5.42 -1.41 2.03
CA SER A 36 -6.67 -2.12 2.30
C SER A 36 -6.53 -3.63 2.42
N ASN A 37 -5.40 -4.23 2.02
CA ASN A 37 -5.13 -5.66 2.16
C ASN A 37 -3.65 -5.96 2.50
N THR A 38 -3.13 -5.36 3.57
CA THR A 38 -1.72 -5.47 4.01
C THR A 38 -1.44 -6.60 5.00
N ASP A 39 -2.36 -7.55 5.19
CA ASP A 39 -2.20 -8.58 6.22
C ASP A 39 -1.12 -9.63 5.88
N ILE A 40 0.12 -9.29 6.20
CA ILE A 40 1.31 -10.11 5.97
C ILE A 40 1.37 -11.32 6.93
N ALA A 41 0.73 -11.24 8.10
CA ALA A 41 0.92 -12.20 9.19
C ALA A 41 0.42 -13.61 8.85
N LEU A 42 -0.54 -13.72 7.92
CA LEU A 42 -1.07 -14.98 7.41
C LEU A 42 -0.69 -15.25 5.95
N GLY A 43 0.10 -14.37 5.31
CA GLY A 43 0.54 -14.52 3.91
C GLY A 43 -0.58 -14.37 2.87
N VAL A 44 -1.69 -13.75 3.25
CA VAL A 44 -2.93 -13.59 2.47
C VAL A 44 -3.14 -12.16 2.00
N GLY A 45 -2.57 -11.19 2.72
CA GLY A 45 -2.45 -9.81 2.24
C GLY A 45 -1.57 -9.73 1.00
N LEU A 46 -2.06 -9.03 -0.02
CA LEU A 46 -1.33 -8.77 -1.27
C LEU A 46 -0.82 -7.33 -1.36
N GLY A 47 -1.33 -6.43 -0.51
CA GLY A 47 -0.86 -5.06 -0.39
C GLY A 47 0.38 -4.96 0.49
N SER A 48 1.21 -3.95 0.25
CA SER A 48 2.34 -3.62 1.11
C SER A 48 1.87 -2.84 2.33
N ASP A 49 2.43 -3.13 3.50
CA ASP A 49 2.24 -2.35 4.73
C ASP A 49 3.18 -1.14 4.80
N ASP A 50 4.24 -1.14 3.99
CA ASP A 50 5.19 -0.03 3.91
C ASP A 50 4.52 1.26 3.41
N PRO A 51 4.74 2.40 4.10
CA PRO A 51 4.28 3.69 3.60
C PRO A 51 5.02 4.05 2.30
N SER A 52 4.28 4.53 1.31
CA SER A 52 4.77 4.87 -0.03
C SER A 52 4.25 6.22 -0.55
N GLY A 53 3.30 6.83 0.15
CA GLY A 53 2.71 8.13 -0.18
C GLY A 53 3.28 9.28 0.64
N HIS A 54 2.89 10.49 0.27
CA HIS A 54 2.97 11.65 1.17
C HIS A 54 1.93 11.54 2.29
N VAL A 55 0.81 10.86 2.00
CA VAL A 55 -0.23 10.50 2.95
C VAL A 55 -0.65 9.06 2.67
N ASP A 56 -0.69 8.23 3.70
CA ASP A 56 -1.03 6.81 3.62
C ASP A 56 -2.24 6.55 4.52
N PHE A 57 -3.31 6.03 3.93
CA PHE A 57 -4.58 5.72 4.60
C PHE A 57 -4.71 4.21 4.77
N TYR A 58 -4.74 3.75 6.02
CA TYR A 58 -4.93 2.34 6.36
C TYR A 58 -6.39 2.11 6.72
N VAL A 59 -7.21 1.83 5.70
CA VAL A 59 -8.67 1.76 5.85
C VAL A 59 -9.03 0.53 6.67
N ASN A 60 -9.83 0.71 7.72
CA ASN A 60 -10.17 -0.34 8.69
C ASN A 60 -8.92 -1.05 9.27
N GLY A 61 -7.82 -0.31 9.43
CA GLY A 61 -6.54 -0.85 9.91
C GLY A 61 -5.67 -1.47 8.81
N GLY A 62 -6.05 -1.36 7.53
CA GLY A 62 -5.26 -1.76 6.37
C GLY A 62 -5.31 -3.24 6.01
N LYS A 63 -5.96 -4.08 6.83
CA LYS A 63 -5.89 -5.55 6.75
C LYS A 63 -7.13 -6.17 6.12
N GLN A 64 -8.15 -6.48 6.92
CA GLN A 64 -9.38 -7.10 6.44
C GLN A 64 -10.47 -6.04 6.29
N GLN A 65 -11.03 -5.93 5.08
CA GLN A 65 -12.13 -5.00 4.83
C GLN A 65 -13.49 -5.63 5.18
N PRO A 66 -14.41 -4.85 5.78
CA PRO A 66 -15.79 -5.29 5.98
C PRO A 66 -16.43 -5.73 4.66
N GLY A 67 -17.03 -6.92 4.64
CA GLY A 67 -17.69 -7.49 3.46
C GLY A 67 -16.78 -8.31 2.54
N CYS A 68 -15.45 -8.28 2.73
CA CYS A 68 -14.56 -9.24 2.09
C CYS A 68 -14.58 -10.58 2.86
N PRO A 69 -14.51 -11.74 2.17
CA PRO A 69 -14.35 -13.03 2.83
C PRO A 69 -13.13 -13.03 3.75
N SER A 70 -13.25 -13.72 4.89
CA SER A 70 -12.09 -14.06 5.70
C SER A 70 -11.19 -14.97 4.87
N VAL A 71 -9.92 -14.61 4.82
CA VAL A 71 -8.84 -15.39 4.21
C VAL A 71 -8.24 -16.37 5.22
#